data_AF-A0A7S3X8X4-F1
#
_entry.id   AF-A0A7S3X8X4-F1
#
_cell.length_a   1.000
_cell.length_b   1.000
_cell.length_c   1.000
_cell.angle_alpha   90.00
_cell.angle_beta   90.00
_cell.angle_gamma   90.00
#
_symmetry.space_group_name_H-M   'P 1'
#
loop_
_entity.id
_entity.type
_entity.pdbx_description
1 polymer ?
#
loop_
_entity_poly.entity_id
_entity_poly.type
_entity_poly.pdbx_seq_one_letter_code
_entity_poly.pdbx_strand_id
1 'polypeptide(L)'
;REGRGGESICGEDSGGQEPAKPTMDELVRSTAPLFRAIIHFIGVVGPLYAQVAILLYNVGRLLPWNLLQAVLGFGICFFGGGYCASIAAVEAFTLTGWVTTRAALMDVYEEALIVYAANEQDDKKDDDRNGISDVNEIKDSKQLVQRKIRVAAAAVRDPQKLATAVGGLWSGWLAVQGVLRIQFARTCALAVSIANSLEYWVLKLILPVVTPLVPAEFRHWVPTIIMTSTKGIVVFFAWYLQTIISAFQSAVRGGLMFSRGLLAHLNATGHKSFFGVSLEVDHTYLDEVFGYAVAAIGFYFQWSYGFGMPFPLNIIMFPFDIIEWYIRWSISSGDTSAAI
;
A
#
# COMPACT_ATOMS: atom_id res chain seq x y z
N ARG A 1 44.81 -15.47 68.62
CA ARG A 1 44.52 -14.40 69.61
C ARG A 1 44.47 -13.08 68.84
N GLU A 2 43.45 -12.25 68.95
CA GLU A 2 42.13 -12.42 69.58
C GLU A 2 41.20 -11.33 69.01
N GLY A 3 39.89 -11.60 68.90
CA GLY A 3 38.94 -10.68 68.27
C GLY A 3 38.34 -9.64 69.22
N ARG A 4 37.83 -8.55 68.62
CA ARG A 4 36.85 -7.56 69.14
C ARG A 4 36.53 -6.61 67.96
N GLY A 5 35.30 -6.19 67.63
CA GLY A 5 33.97 -6.57 68.11
C GLY A 5 33.02 -5.36 68.11
N GLY A 6 32.01 -5.31 67.20
CA GLY A 6 31.03 -4.20 67.03
C GLY A 6 31.64 -2.88 66.50
N GLU A 7 30.95 -1.90 65.90
CA GLU A 7 29.57 -1.63 65.40
C GLU A 7 29.63 -0.29 64.59
N SER A 8 28.71 0.17 63.71
CA SER A 8 27.55 -0.38 62.97
C SER A 8 27.04 0.70 61.94
N ILE A 9 25.94 0.44 61.21
CA ILE A 9 25.07 1.37 60.41
C ILE A 9 25.56 1.87 59.01
N CYS A 10 24.59 1.96 58.08
CA CYS A 10 24.61 2.55 56.70
C CYS A 10 25.49 1.83 55.65
N GLY A 11 24.98 1.28 54.54
CA GLY A 11 23.61 1.25 54.01
C GLY A 11 23.39 2.25 52.87
N GLU A 12 23.81 1.87 51.65
CA GLU A 12 23.49 2.56 50.39
C GLU A 12 23.34 1.52 49.26
N ASP A 13 22.10 1.15 48.96
CA ASP A 13 21.75 0.41 47.75
C ASP A 13 21.83 1.35 46.53
N SER A 14 22.91 1.27 45.78
CA SER A 14 23.05 1.94 44.46
C SER A 14 22.26 1.20 43.38
N GLY A 15 20.95 1.04 43.59
CA GLY A 15 20.04 0.45 42.62
C GLY A 15 19.87 1.36 41.40
N GLY A 16 20.60 1.06 40.32
CA GLY A 16 20.46 1.75 39.04
C GLY A 16 19.03 1.64 38.52
N GLN A 17 18.30 2.76 38.53
CA GLN A 17 16.88 2.78 38.20
C GLN A 17 16.67 2.71 36.69
N GLU A 18 16.43 1.50 36.15
CA GLU A 18 15.93 1.32 34.79
C GLU A 18 14.63 2.14 34.59
N PRO A 19 14.46 2.82 33.43
CA PRO A 19 13.24 3.55 33.16
C PRO A 19 12.06 2.58 33.07
N ALA A 20 11.08 2.77 33.96
CA ALA A 20 9.91 1.90 34.07
C ALA A 20 9.17 1.80 32.72
N LYS A 21 8.96 0.57 32.24
CA LYS A 21 8.18 0.32 31.04
C LYS A 21 6.76 0.86 31.24
N PRO A 22 6.23 1.72 30.36
CA PRO A 22 4.90 2.29 30.54
C PRO A 22 3.86 1.19 30.60
N THR A 23 2.99 1.26 31.61
CA THR A 23 1.94 0.25 31.80
C THR A 23 0.91 0.39 30.67
N MET A 24 0.41 -0.72 30.14
CA MET A 24 -0.46 -0.74 28.94
C MET A 24 -1.65 0.22 29.04
N ASP A 25 -2.22 0.39 30.23
CA ASP A 25 -3.37 1.28 30.50
C ASP A 25 -3.05 2.77 30.27
N GLU A 26 -1.79 3.18 30.41
CA GLU A 26 -1.33 4.56 30.22
C GLU A 26 -1.13 4.87 28.73
N LEU A 27 -0.58 3.92 27.97
CA LEU A 27 -0.56 3.93 26.50
C LEU A 27 -1.98 3.95 25.92
N VAL A 28 -2.90 3.16 26.46
CA VAL A 28 -4.32 3.15 26.05
C VAL A 28 -4.99 4.49 26.36
N ARG A 29 -4.76 5.10 27.54
CA ARG A 29 -5.31 6.43 27.86
C ARG A 29 -4.78 7.53 26.94
N SER A 30 -3.48 7.51 26.62
CA SER A 30 -2.85 8.48 25.72
C SER A 30 -3.36 8.37 24.27
N THR A 31 -3.64 7.15 23.80
CA THR A 31 -4.14 6.90 22.43
C THR A 31 -5.67 6.96 22.30
N ALA A 32 -6.43 6.81 23.38
CA ALA A 32 -7.89 6.89 23.40
C ALA A 32 -8.55 8.15 22.77
N PRO A 33 -7.99 9.39 22.87
CA PRO A 33 -8.53 10.52 22.11
C PRO A 33 -8.29 10.39 20.60
N LEU A 34 -7.14 9.86 20.18
CA LEU A 34 -6.82 9.63 18.77
C LEU A 34 -7.77 8.59 18.16
N PHE A 35 -7.96 7.45 18.83
CA PHE A 35 -8.91 6.43 18.40
C PHE A 35 -10.35 6.96 18.31
N ARG A 36 -10.79 7.78 19.28
CA ARG A 36 -12.12 8.40 19.22
C ARG A 36 -12.27 9.39 18.05
N ALA A 37 -11.24 10.19 17.76
CA ALA A 37 -11.24 11.07 16.59
C ALA A 37 -11.30 10.27 15.28
N ILE A 38 -10.53 9.17 15.17
CA ILE A 38 -10.55 8.26 14.01
C ILE A 38 -11.93 7.61 13.86
N ILE A 39 -12.52 7.08 14.93
CA ILE A 39 -13.87 6.46 14.90
C ILE A 39 -14.94 7.47 14.48
N HIS A 40 -14.88 8.71 14.99
CA HIS A 40 -15.82 9.76 14.59
C HIS A 40 -15.63 10.18 13.14
N PHE A 41 -14.38 10.29 12.66
CA PHE A 41 -14.08 10.57 11.26
C PHE A 41 -14.62 9.46 10.35
N ILE A 42 -14.37 8.19 10.68
CA ILE A 42 -14.93 7.02 9.98
C ILE A 42 -16.47 7.03 10.03
N GLY A 43 -17.08 7.42 11.15
CA GLY A 43 -18.54 7.52 11.29
C GLY A 43 -19.18 8.58 10.38
N VAL A 44 -18.49 9.68 10.09
CA VAL A 44 -18.96 10.75 9.19
C VAL A 44 -18.64 10.46 7.73
N VAL A 45 -17.44 9.96 7.46
CA VAL A 45 -16.88 9.82 6.10
C VAL A 45 -17.18 8.43 5.50
N GLY A 46 -17.21 7.38 6.34
CA GLY A 46 -17.58 6.02 5.98
C GLY A 46 -18.93 5.86 5.29
N PRO A 47 -20.06 6.46 5.75
CA PRO A 47 -21.34 6.33 5.05
C PRO A 47 -21.33 6.97 3.66
N LEU A 48 -20.54 8.04 3.43
CA LEU A 48 -20.38 8.63 2.09
C LEU A 48 -19.64 7.66 1.15
N TYR A 49 -18.53 7.07 1.59
CA TYR A 49 -17.85 6.03 0.81
C TYR A 49 -18.71 4.78 0.61
N ALA A 50 -19.52 4.37 1.59
CA ALA A 50 -20.43 3.24 1.46
C ALA A 50 -21.52 3.51 0.39
N GLN A 51 -22.10 4.71 0.36
CA GLN A 51 -23.05 5.12 -0.68
C GLN A 51 -22.39 5.12 -2.07
N VAL A 52 -21.18 5.67 -2.20
CA VAL A 52 -20.41 5.64 -3.46
C VAL A 52 -20.06 4.21 -3.87
N ALA A 53 -19.67 3.33 -2.93
CA ALA A 53 -19.35 1.94 -3.20
C ALA A 53 -20.59 1.14 -3.64
N ILE A 54 -21.76 1.37 -3.03
CA ILE A 54 -23.03 0.76 -3.43
C ILE A 54 -23.45 1.26 -4.83
N LEU A 55 -23.29 2.56 -5.11
CA LEU A 55 -23.52 3.13 -6.44
C LEU A 55 -22.62 2.47 -7.50
N LEU A 56 -21.31 2.41 -7.24
CA LEU A 56 -20.32 1.79 -8.12
C LEU A 56 -20.58 0.29 -8.31
N TYR A 57 -20.97 -0.44 -7.27
CA TYR A 57 -21.33 -1.86 -7.35
C TYR A 57 -22.59 -2.08 -8.21
N ASN A 58 -23.63 -1.26 -8.02
CA ASN A 58 -24.86 -1.33 -8.81
C ASN A 58 -24.60 -1.01 -10.29
N VAL A 59 -23.81 0.03 -10.58
CA VAL A 59 -23.38 0.36 -11.95
C VAL A 59 -22.51 -0.75 -12.54
N GLY A 60 -21.54 -1.26 -11.80
CA GLY A 60 -20.64 -2.33 -12.24
C GLY A 60 -21.35 -3.66 -12.52
N ARG A 61 -22.41 -3.98 -11.78
CA ARG A 61 -23.27 -5.16 -12.02
C ARG A 61 -24.18 -5.00 -13.25
N LEU A 62 -24.52 -3.77 -13.65
CA LEU A 62 -25.30 -3.47 -14.86
C LEU A 62 -24.42 -3.39 -16.12
N LEU A 63 -23.12 -3.11 -15.97
CA LEU A 63 -22.19 -2.99 -17.09
C LEU A 63 -21.74 -4.36 -17.62
N PRO A 64 -21.73 -4.59 -18.94
CA PRO A 64 -21.10 -5.77 -19.51
C PRO A 64 -19.58 -5.70 -19.30
N TRP A 65 -18.95 -6.87 -19.12
CA TRP A 65 -17.52 -6.99 -18.79
C TRP A 65 -16.59 -6.18 -19.71
N ASN A 66 -16.88 -6.15 -21.02
CA ASN A 66 -16.12 -5.40 -22.02
C ASN A 66 -16.12 -3.88 -21.74
N LEU A 67 -17.27 -3.34 -21.30
CA LEU A 67 -17.42 -1.92 -20.97
C LEU A 67 -16.83 -1.60 -19.58
N LEU A 68 -16.90 -2.54 -18.63
CA LEU A 68 -16.20 -2.43 -17.34
C LEU A 68 -14.68 -2.39 -17.55
N GLN A 69 -14.14 -3.29 -18.38
CA GLN A 69 -12.73 -3.29 -18.78
C GLN A 69 -12.35 -1.97 -19.46
N ALA A 70 -13.24 -1.41 -20.29
CA ALA A 70 -12.99 -0.11 -20.91
C ALA A 70 -12.91 1.02 -19.87
N VAL A 71 -13.87 1.11 -18.94
CA VAL A 71 -13.88 2.13 -17.86
C VAL A 71 -12.65 2.00 -16.96
N LEU A 72 -12.23 0.79 -16.61
CA LEU A 72 -11.00 0.55 -15.85
C LEU A 72 -9.75 0.96 -16.63
N GLY A 73 -9.68 0.62 -17.93
CA GLY A 73 -8.63 1.07 -18.82
C GLY A 73 -8.55 2.59 -18.91
N PHE A 74 -9.69 3.27 -19.03
CA PHE A 74 -9.77 4.74 -19.01
C PHE A 74 -9.26 5.31 -17.67
N GLY A 75 -9.65 4.74 -16.53
CA GLY A 75 -9.16 5.15 -15.21
C GLY A 75 -7.63 5.07 -15.10
N ILE A 76 -7.04 3.93 -15.51
CA ILE A 76 -5.58 3.74 -15.52
C ILE A 76 -4.92 4.69 -16.53
N CYS A 77 -5.58 4.97 -17.66
CA CYS A 77 -5.07 5.84 -18.73
C CYS A 77 -4.93 7.31 -18.32
N PHE A 78 -5.85 7.82 -17.49
CA PHE A 78 -5.88 9.24 -17.08
C PHE A 78 -5.33 9.49 -15.67
N PHE A 79 -5.27 8.47 -14.80
CA PHE A 79 -4.88 8.65 -13.39
C PHE A 79 -3.74 7.71 -12.93
N GLY A 80 -3.25 6.80 -13.77
CA GLY A 80 -2.28 5.78 -13.39
C GLY A 80 -0.94 6.30 -12.88
N GLY A 81 -0.47 7.46 -13.37
CA GLY A 81 0.80 8.06 -12.93
C GLY A 81 0.87 8.40 -11.44
N GLY A 82 -0.27 8.70 -10.80
CA GLY A 82 -0.34 8.90 -9.35
C GLY A 82 -0.15 7.61 -8.56
N TYR A 83 -0.67 6.49 -9.09
CA TYR A 83 -0.74 5.17 -8.46
C TYR A 83 0.36 4.21 -8.93
N CYS A 84 1.52 4.75 -9.30
CA CYS A 84 2.66 3.98 -9.82
C CYS A 84 3.06 2.78 -8.94
N ALA A 85 3.18 2.97 -7.62
CA ALA A 85 3.62 1.91 -6.73
C ALA A 85 2.54 0.85 -6.53
N SER A 86 1.27 1.25 -6.53
CA SER A 86 0.11 0.34 -6.46
C SER A 86 -0.04 -0.48 -7.74
N ILE A 87 0.15 0.12 -8.92
CA ILE A 87 0.15 -0.60 -10.21
C ILE A 87 1.33 -1.58 -10.26
N ALA A 88 2.53 -1.14 -9.88
CA ALA A 88 3.71 -2.01 -9.80
C ALA A 88 3.53 -3.14 -8.77
N ALA A 89 2.82 -2.91 -7.67
CA ALA A 89 2.51 -3.95 -6.67
C ALA A 89 1.56 -5.00 -7.23
N VAL A 90 0.53 -4.59 -7.99
CA VAL A 90 -0.38 -5.51 -8.69
C VAL A 90 0.37 -6.28 -9.79
N GLU A 91 1.22 -5.62 -10.59
CA GLU A 91 2.06 -6.28 -11.60
C GLU A 91 2.99 -7.31 -10.95
N ALA A 92 3.72 -6.93 -9.90
CA ALA A 92 4.56 -7.84 -9.12
C ALA A 92 3.77 -9.03 -8.57
N PHE A 93 2.58 -8.80 -8.01
CA PHE A 93 1.71 -9.85 -7.47
C PHE A 93 1.24 -10.83 -8.55
N THR A 94 0.88 -10.34 -9.74
CA THR A 94 0.52 -11.20 -10.87
C THR A 94 1.69 -12.07 -11.36
N LEU A 95 2.92 -11.59 -11.23
CA LEU A 95 4.14 -12.31 -11.63
C LEU A 95 4.62 -13.31 -10.57
N THR A 96 4.53 -12.99 -9.27
CA THR A 96 5.14 -13.79 -8.20
C THR A 96 4.19 -14.75 -7.50
N GLY A 97 2.89 -14.42 -7.37
CA GLY A 97 2.07 -15.03 -6.33
C GLY A 97 0.57 -15.14 -6.59
N TRP A 98 0.03 -14.64 -7.70
CA TRP A 98 -1.43 -14.64 -7.92
C TRP A 98 -2.07 -16.03 -7.78
N VAL A 99 -1.52 -17.05 -8.45
CA VAL A 99 -2.11 -18.40 -8.47
C VAL A 99 -2.12 -19.05 -7.08
N THR A 100 -0.99 -18.99 -6.37
CA THR A 100 -0.82 -19.58 -5.03
C THR A 100 -1.60 -18.79 -3.98
N THR A 101 -1.55 -17.46 -4.02
CA THR A 101 -2.27 -16.59 -3.08
C THR A 101 -3.78 -16.69 -3.30
N ARG A 102 -4.26 -16.82 -4.54
CA ARG A 102 -5.67 -17.06 -4.83
C ARG A 102 -6.16 -18.39 -4.27
N ALA A 103 -5.38 -19.47 -4.39
CA ALA A 103 -5.73 -20.75 -3.81
C ALA A 103 -5.82 -20.66 -2.27
N ALA A 104 -4.78 -20.10 -1.63
CA ALA A 104 -4.77 -19.86 -0.19
C ALA A 104 -5.91 -18.95 0.29
N LEU A 105 -6.30 -17.93 -0.49
CA LEU A 105 -7.41 -17.04 -0.16
C LEU A 105 -8.77 -17.77 -0.23
N MET A 106 -8.97 -18.66 -1.21
CA MET A 106 -10.17 -19.50 -1.28
C MET A 106 -10.24 -20.46 -0.08
N ASP A 107 -9.12 -21.09 0.28
CA ASP A 107 -9.05 -21.98 1.46
C ASP A 107 -9.38 -21.23 2.77
N VAL A 108 -8.84 -20.02 2.94
CA VAL A 108 -9.17 -19.16 4.11
C VAL A 108 -10.63 -18.71 4.09
N TYR A 109 -11.18 -18.40 2.91
CA TYR A 109 -12.58 -17.97 2.77
C TYR A 109 -13.57 -19.11 3.11
N GLU A 110 -13.28 -20.33 2.68
CA GLU A 110 -14.10 -21.52 3.01
C GLU A 110 -14.13 -21.78 4.52
N GLU A 111 -12.97 -21.77 5.20
CA GLU A 111 -12.91 -21.91 6.67
C GLU A 111 -13.57 -20.70 7.37
N ALA A 112 -13.40 -19.48 6.86
CA ALA A 112 -14.03 -18.27 7.42
C ALA A 112 -15.57 -18.32 7.37
N LEU A 113 -16.16 -18.91 6.32
CA LEU A 113 -17.61 -19.14 6.25
C LEU A 113 -18.10 -20.13 7.32
N ILE A 114 -17.32 -21.18 7.60
CA ILE A 114 -17.63 -22.16 8.66
C ILE A 114 -17.55 -21.48 10.03
N VAL A 115 -16.48 -20.71 10.29
CA VAL A 115 -16.32 -19.93 11.53
C VAL A 115 -17.44 -18.90 11.69
N TYR A 116 -17.84 -18.22 10.61
CA TYR A 116 -18.96 -17.27 10.65
C TYR A 116 -20.28 -17.95 11.01
N ALA A 117 -20.60 -19.08 10.38
CA ALA A 117 -21.81 -19.85 10.69
C ALA A 117 -21.81 -20.39 12.13
N ALA A 118 -20.65 -20.84 12.63
CA ALA A 118 -20.50 -21.28 14.01
C ALA A 118 -20.63 -20.12 15.01
N ASN A 119 -20.10 -18.94 14.68
CA ASN A 119 -20.26 -17.73 15.47
C ASN A 119 -21.73 -17.27 15.51
N GLU A 120 -22.45 -17.30 14.37
CA GLU A 120 -23.88 -16.97 14.32
C GLU A 120 -24.75 -17.97 15.13
N GLN A 121 -24.31 -19.22 15.25
CA GLN A 121 -24.94 -20.21 16.12
C GLN A 121 -24.63 -19.98 17.60
N ASP A 122 -23.40 -19.55 17.95
CA ASP A 122 -23.03 -19.23 19.33
C ASP A 122 -23.68 -17.92 19.82
N ASP A 123 -23.80 -16.91 18.96
CA ASP A 123 -24.47 -15.64 19.26
C ASP A 123 -26.00 -15.81 19.51
N LYS A 124 -26.56 -16.98 19.17
CA LYS A 124 -27.96 -17.39 19.41
C LYS A 124 -28.15 -18.32 20.61
N LYS A 125 -27.08 -18.74 21.29
CA LYS A 125 -27.21 -19.57 22.50
C LYS A 125 -27.62 -18.72 23.70
N ASP A 126 -28.57 -19.29 24.43
CA ASP A 126 -29.13 -18.82 25.69
C ASP A 126 -29.16 -20.09 26.56
N ASP A 127 -28.00 -20.41 27.16
CA ASP A 127 -27.78 -21.68 27.86
C ASP A 127 -28.47 -21.70 29.24
N ASP A 128 -28.78 -20.52 29.82
CA ASP A 128 -29.50 -20.37 31.08
C ASP A 128 -31.02 -20.12 30.94
N ARG A 129 -31.49 -19.88 29.70
CA ARG A 129 -32.89 -19.62 29.30
C ARG A 129 -33.47 -18.33 29.89
N ASN A 130 -32.64 -17.33 30.12
CA ASN A 130 -33.09 -16.05 30.67
C ASN A 130 -33.71 -15.11 29.62
N GLY A 131 -33.60 -15.45 28.32
CA GLY A 131 -34.14 -14.67 27.19
C GLY A 131 -33.14 -13.70 26.57
N ILE A 132 -31.88 -13.70 27.05
CA ILE A 132 -30.75 -12.92 26.54
C ILE A 132 -29.68 -13.93 26.11
N SER A 133 -29.08 -13.78 24.92
CA SER A 133 -28.01 -14.69 24.54
C SER A 133 -26.74 -14.44 25.34
N ASP A 134 -26.05 -15.50 25.77
CA ASP A 134 -24.90 -15.43 26.70
C ASP A 134 -23.82 -14.40 26.26
N VAL A 135 -23.67 -14.22 24.94
CA VAL A 135 -22.68 -13.31 24.34
C VAL A 135 -22.98 -11.86 24.70
N ASN A 136 -24.24 -11.48 24.89
CA ASN A 136 -24.64 -10.13 25.29
C ASN A 136 -24.53 -9.88 26.80
N GLU A 137 -24.35 -10.94 27.61
CA GLU A 137 -24.23 -10.83 29.06
C GLU A 137 -22.79 -10.53 29.53
N ILE A 138 -21.79 -10.97 28.77
CA ILE A 138 -20.38 -10.83 29.11
C ILE A 138 -19.95 -9.36 28.93
N LYS A 139 -19.91 -8.62 30.04
CA LYS A 139 -19.48 -7.20 30.07
C LYS A 139 -17.97 -6.99 29.95
N ASP A 140 -17.15 -8.04 30.18
CA ASP A 140 -15.69 -7.96 30.04
C ASP A 140 -15.24 -8.31 28.61
N SER A 141 -14.69 -7.32 27.92
CA SER A 141 -14.17 -7.46 26.56
C SER A 141 -13.09 -8.55 26.41
N LYS A 142 -12.32 -8.85 27.46
CA LYS A 142 -11.30 -9.92 27.41
C LYS A 142 -11.94 -11.31 27.34
N GLN A 143 -13.01 -11.53 28.10
CA GLN A 143 -13.74 -12.80 28.11
C GLN A 143 -14.52 -13.01 26.81
N LEU A 144 -15.11 -11.95 26.25
CA LEU A 144 -15.73 -11.98 24.92
C LEU A 144 -14.76 -12.43 23.82
N VAL A 145 -13.56 -11.83 23.77
CA VAL A 145 -12.52 -12.20 22.80
C VAL A 145 -12.09 -13.66 22.99
N GLN A 146 -11.90 -14.12 24.22
CA GLN A 146 -11.56 -15.53 24.49
C GLN A 146 -12.68 -16.50 24.07
N ARG A 147 -13.96 -16.16 24.29
CA ARG A 147 -15.10 -16.97 23.82
C ARG A 147 -15.10 -17.05 22.29
N LYS A 148 -14.99 -15.93 21.58
CA LYS A 148 -14.99 -15.93 20.10
C LYS A 148 -13.77 -16.62 19.50
N ILE A 149 -12.57 -16.50 20.11
CA ILE A 149 -11.39 -17.31 19.73
C ILE A 149 -11.65 -18.80 19.95
N ARG A 150 -12.28 -19.20 21.06
CA ARG A 150 -12.61 -20.60 21.33
C ARG A 150 -13.63 -21.16 20.33
N VAL A 151 -14.67 -20.40 19.98
CA VAL A 151 -15.65 -20.78 18.96
C VAL A 151 -15.00 -20.92 17.59
N ALA A 152 -14.14 -19.97 17.20
CA ALA A 152 -13.39 -20.05 15.94
C ALA A 152 -12.46 -21.27 15.92
N ALA A 153 -11.68 -21.50 16.97
CA ALA A 153 -10.77 -22.63 17.09
C ALA A 153 -11.47 -24.00 17.12
N ALA A 154 -12.71 -24.06 17.62
CA ALA A 154 -13.54 -25.27 17.60
C ALA A 154 -14.28 -25.49 16.26
N ALA A 155 -14.46 -24.42 15.46
CA ALA A 155 -15.14 -24.47 14.16
C ALA A 155 -14.20 -24.76 12.98
N VAL A 156 -12.93 -24.36 13.07
CA VAL A 156 -11.89 -24.67 12.06
C VAL A 156 -11.73 -26.18 11.92
N ARG A 157 -11.84 -26.69 10.68
CA ARG A 157 -11.76 -28.12 10.41
C ARG A 157 -10.33 -28.64 10.34
N ASP A 158 -9.46 -27.88 9.66
CA ASP A 158 -8.05 -28.23 9.49
C ASP A 158 -7.16 -27.03 9.85
N PRO A 159 -6.60 -26.99 11.08
CA PRO A 159 -5.72 -25.91 11.50
C PRO A 159 -4.39 -25.90 10.72
N GLN A 160 -3.97 -27.05 10.19
CA GLN A 160 -2.72 -27.18 9.43
C GLN A 160 -2.89 -26.60 8.02
N LYS A 161 -4.03 -26.87 7.37
CA LYS A 161 -4.41 -26.22 6.10
C LYS A 161 -4.57 -24.72 6.28
N LEU A 162 -5.25 -24.26 7.32
CA LEU A 162 -5.43 -22.83 7.60
C LEU A 162 -4.08 -22.13 7.85
N ALA A 163 -3.20 -22.72 8.66
CA ALA A 163 -1.86 -22.18 8.91
C ALA A 163 -1.00 -22.14 7.63
N THR A 164 -1.09 -23.17 6.77
CA THR A 164 -0.40 -23.22 5.48
C THR A 164 -0.92 -22.14 4.53
N ALA A 165 -2.24 -21.94 4.46
CA ALA A 165 -2.86 -20.92 3.63
C ALA A 165 -2.46 -19.50 4.10
N VAL A 166 -2.55 -19.21 5.40
CA VAL A 166 -2.09 -17.93 5.98
C VAL A 166 -0.58 -17.70 5.73
N GLY A 167 0.25 -18.74 5.88
CA GLY A 167 1.67 -18.70 5.54
C GLY A 167 1.93 -18.43 4.05
N GLY A 168 1.08 -18.98 3.17
CA GLY A 168 1.07 -18.70 1.73
C GLY A 168 0.72 -17.24 1.41
N LEU A 169 -0.33 -16.69 2.04
CA LEU A 169 -0.70 -15.27 1.91
C LEU A 169 0.46 -14.35 2.36
N TRP A 170 1.09 -14.65 3.49
CA TRP A 170 2.24 -13.89 4.01
C TRP A 170 3.46 -13.98 3.08
N SER A 171 3.75 -15.17 2.55
CA SER A 171 4.84 -15.38 1.59
C SER A 171 4.60 -14.62 0.28
N GLY A 172 3.35 -14.59 -0.20
CA GLY A 172 2.95 -13.78 -1.36
C GLY A 172 3.16 -12.28 -1.12
N TRP A 173 2.77 -11.77 0.05
CA TRP A 173 3.03 -10.39 0.46
C TRP A 173 4.54 -10.05 0.49
N LEU A 174 5.35 -10.91 1.11
CA LEU A 174 6.81 -10.72 1.16
C LEU A 174 7.45 -10.77 -0.23
N ALA A 175 6.97 -11.63 -1.13
CA ALA A 175 7.45 -11.69 -2.51
C ALA A 175 7.17 -10.38 -3.28
N VAL A 176 5.99 -9.79 -3.11
CA VAL A 176 5.64 -8.48 -3.70
C VAL A 176 6.52 -7.36 -3.13
N GLN A 177 6.67 -7.30 -1.80
CA GLN A 177 7.56 -6.32 -1.15
C GLN A 177 9.02 -6.46 -1.63
N GLY A 178 9.50 -7.70 -1.82
CA GLY A 178 10.83 -7.97 -2.35
C GLY A 178 11.03 -7.47 -3.78
N VAL A 179 10.10 -7.75 -4.70
CA VAL A 179 10.17 -7.25 -6.09
C VAL A 179 10.15 -5.73 -6.14
N LEU A 180 9.27 -5.09 -5.37
CA LEU A 180 9.18 -3.63 -5.31
C LEU A 180 10.48 -3.02 -4.80
N ARG A 181 11.02 -3.51 -3.68
CA ARG A 181 12.32 -3.05 -3.14
C ARG A 181 13.46 -3.21 -4.15
N ILE A 182 13.53 -4.34 -4.86
CA ILE A 182 14.54 -4.56 -5.91
C ILE A 182 14.42 -3.51 -7.03
N GLN A 183 13.20 -3.18 -7.47
CA GLN A 183 12.98 -2.16 -8.50
C GLN A 183 13.42 -0.77 -8.03
N PHE A 184 13.02 -0.34 -6.83
CA PHE A 184 13.35 0.99 -6.31
C PHE A 184 14.83 1.11 -5.91
N ALA A 185 15.42 0.08 -5.30
CA ALA A 185 16.85 0.04 -5.00
C ALA A 185 17.70 0.11 -6.29
N ARG A 186 17.27 -0.54 -7.38
CA ARG A 186 17.94 -0.43 -8.69
C ARG A 186 17.93 1.00 -9.22
N THR A 187 16.80 1.71 -9.15
CA THR A 187 16.71 3.12 -9.58
C THR A 187 17.61 4.03 -8.72
N CYS A 188 17.61 3.86 -7.39
CA CYS A 188 18.50 4.59 -6.50
C CYS A 188 19.99 4.30 -6.76
N ALA A 189 20.37 3.03 -6.97
CA ALA A 189 21.75 2.64 -7.26
C ALA A 189 22.26 3.23 -8.59
N LEU A 190 21.43 3.23 -9.63
CA LEU A 190 21.73 3.89 -10.91
C LEU A 190 21.90 5.40 -10.73
N ALA A 191 21.01 6.05 -9.97
CA ALA A 191 21.11 7.48 -9.67
C ALA A 191 22.40 7.84 -8.90
N VAL A 192 22.77 7.06 -7.89
CA VAL A 192 24.03 7.26 -7.14
C VAL A 192 25.26 7.03 -8.01
N SER A 193 25.23 6.05 -8.93
CA SER A 193 26.31 5.83 -9.91
C SER A 193 26.50 7.04 -10.85
N ILE A 194 25.41 7.63 -11.33
CA ILE A 194 25.42 8.87 -12.13
C ILE A 194 25.97 10.03 -11.29
N ALA A 195 25.53 10.18 -10.04
CA ALA A 195 26.00 11.25 -9.15
C ALA A 195 27.51 11.15 -8.85
N ASN A 196 28.03 9.95 -8.58
CA ASN A 196 29.47 9.71 -8.41
C ASN A 196 30.25 10.07 -9.69
N SER A 197 29.70 9.81 -10.87
CA SER A 197 30.33 10.16 -12.15
C SER A 197 30.40 11.68 -12.40
N LEU A 198 29.49 12.45 -11.80
CA LEU A 198 29.45 13.92 -11.88
C LEU A 198 30.30 14.61 -10.79
N GLU A 199 30.72 13.88 -9.76
CA GLU A 199 31.37 14.40 -8.55
C GLU A 199 32.56 15.31 -8.83
N TYR A 200 33.49 14.89 -9.70
CA TYR A 200 34.66 15.69 -10.10
C TYR A 200 34.26 17.05 -10.69
N TRP A 201 33.28 17.06 -11.60
CA TRP A 201 32.83 18.27 -12.27
C TRP A 201 32.10 19.22 -11.32
N VAL A 202 31.26 18.68 -10.43
CA VAL A 202 30.52 19.46 -9.44
C VAL A 202 31.48 20.08 -8.41
N LEU A 203 32.42 19.31 -7.86
CA LEU A 203 33.42 19.83 -6.92
C LEU A 203 34.27 20.91 -7.59
N LYS A 204 34.75 20.69 -8.83
CA LYS A 204 35.55 21.67 -9.57
C LYS A 204 34.83 23.00 -9.79
N LEU A 205 33.52 22.99 -9.98
CA LEU A 205 32.71 24.18 -10.23
C LEU A 205 32.26 24.89 -8.94
N ILE A 206 31.76 24.14 -7.95
CA ILE A 206 31.09 24.70 -6.77
C ILE A 206 32.07 24.99 -5.62
N LEU A 207 33.09 24.16 -5.42
CA LEU A 207 34.05 24.31 -4.32
C LEU A 207 34.75 25.69 -4.29
N PRO A 208 35.25 26.28 -5.40
CA PRO A 208 35.88 27.60 -5.36
C PRO A 208 34.90 28.74 -5.01
N VAL A 209 33.60 28.57 -5.27
CA VAL A 209 32.56 29.56 -4.95
C VAL A 209 32.15 29.50 -3.48
N VAL A 210 32.04 28.29 -2.91
CA VAL A 210 31.54 28.08 -1.54
C VAL A 210 32.65 28.22 -0.49
N THR A 211 33.88 27.78 -0.78
CA THR A 211 35.01 27.84 0.18
C THR A 211 35.28 29.22 0.80
N PRO A 212 35.24 30.36 0.07
CA PRO A 212 35.45 31.68 0.68
C PRO A 212 34.30 32.16 1.57
N LEU A 213 33.09 31.61 1.39
CA LEU A 213 31.89 31.99 2.17
C LEU A 213 31.78 31.24 3.50
N VAL A 214 32.56 30.17 3.70
CA VAL A 214 32.46 29.28 4.86
C VAL A 214 33.62 29.53 5.84
N PRO A 215 33.34 29.69 7.16
CA PRO A 215 34.37 29.81 8.19
C PRO A 215 35.36 28.65 8.17
N ALA A 216 36.63 28.92 8.51
CA ALA A 216 37.72 27.96 8.37
C ALA A 216 37.45 26.61 9.07
N GLU A 217 36.79 26.65 10.23
CA GLU A 217 36.40 25.48 11.04
C GLU A 217 35.51 24.50 10.27
N PHE A 218 34.58 24.98 9.43
CA PHE A 218 33.59 24.14 8.73
C PHE A 218 33.99 23.74 7.31
N ARG A 219 35.13 24.23 6.79
CA ARG A 219 35.55 23.97 5.39
C ARG A 219 35.71 22.49 5.05
N HIS A 220 36.02 21.64 6.04
CA HIS A 220 36.14 20.20 5.85
C HIS A 220 34.80 19.50 5.56
N TRP A 221 33.65 20.08 5.97
CA TRP A 221 32.33 19.57 5.63
C TRP A 221 31.84 20.00 4.24
N VAL A 222 32.44 21.03 3.63
CA VAL A 222 31.96 21.60 2.36
C VAL A 222 31.92 20.57 1.22
N PRO A 223 32.96 19.75 0.96
CA PRO A 223 32.90 18.69 -0.04
C PRO A 223 31.77 17.69 0.25
N THR A 224 31.65 17.23 1.50
CA THR A 224 30.64 16.25 1.94
C THR A 224 29.21 16.76 1.75
N ILE A 225 28.95 18.05 2.05
CA ILE A 225 27.66 18.69 1.85
C ILE A 225 27.36 18.78 0.35
N ILE A 226 28.30 19.28 -0.46
CA ILE A 226 28.13 19.38 -1.92
C ILE A 226 27.82 18.01 -2.54
N MET A 227 28.56 16.97 -2.16
CA MET A 227 28.37 15.61 -2.66
C MET A 227 27.03 15.00 -2.25
N THR A 228 26.65 15.14 -0.97
CA THR A 228 25.37 14.63 -0.46
C THR A 228 24.18 15.36 -1.10
N SER A 229 24.25 16.68 -1.25
CA SER A 229 23.24 17.47 -1.97
C SER A 229 23.14 17.04 -3.45
N THR A 230 24.27 16.83 -4.12
CA THR A 230 24.30 16.36 -5.52
C THR A 230 23.64 14.99 -5.66
N LYS A 231 23.95 14.04 -4.77
CA LYS A 231 23.30 12.73 -4.73
C LYS A 231 21.80 12.85 -4.51
N GLY A 232 21.36 13.68 -3.56
CA GLY A 232 19.94 13.96 -3.33
C GLY A 232 19.22 14.52 -4.56
N ILE A 233 19.83 15.48 -5.27
CA ILE A 233 19.28 16.08 -6.50
C ILE A 233 19.19 15.04 -7.63
N VAL A 234 20.25 14.26 -7.88
CA VAL A 234 20.25 13.24 -8.94
C VAL A 234 19.24 12.13 -8.64
N VAL A 235 19.13 11.70 -7.38
CA VAL A 235 18.10 10.75 -6.92
C VAL A 235 16.70 11.34 -7.14
N PHE A 236 16.44 12.59 -6.75
CA PHE A 236 15.16 13.26 -6.99
C PHE A 236 14.79 13.29 -8.50
N PHE A 237 15.72 13.65 -9.37
CA PHE A 237 15.49 13.61 -10.83
C PHE A 237 15.22 12.18 -11.35
N ALA A 238 15.92 11.17 -10.83
CA ALA A 238 15.67 9.78 -11.21
C ALA A 238 14.27 9.30 -10.78
N TRP A 239 13.80 9.68 -9.59
CA TRP A 239 12.43 9.41 -9.13
C TRP A 239 11.37 10.14 -9.96
N TYR A 240 11.64 11.38 -10.36
CA TYR A 240 10.75 12.12 -11.26
C TYR A 240 10.66 11.45 -12.64
N LEU A 241 11.81 11.04 -13.22
CA LEU A 241 11.85 10.33 -14.49
C LEU A 241 11.17 8.94 -14.41
N GLN A 242 11.35 8.20 -13.31
CA GLN A 242 10.65 6.95 -13.06
C GLN A 242 9.14 7.15 -13.05
N THR A 243 8.66 8.22 -12.41
CA THR A 243 7.23 8.58 -12.38
C THR A 243 6.70 8.84 -13.79
N ILE A 244 7.45 9.56 -14.63
CA ILE A 244 7.11 9.81 -16.05
C ILE A 244 7.00 8.49 -16.83
N ILE A 245 7.96 7.58 -16.66
CA ILE A 245 7.98 6.27 -17.35
C ILE A 245 6.75 5.43 -16.95
N SER A 246 6.44 5.37 -15.66
CA SER A 246 5.30 4.60 -15.15
C SER A 246 3.95 5.23 -15.52
N ALA A 247 3.87 6.57 -15.57
CA ALA A 247 2.72 7.29 -16.11
C ALA A 247 2.48 6.98 -17.59
N PHE A 248 3.55 6.95 -18.40
CA PHE A 248 3.49 6.57 -19.81
C PHE A 248 3.07 5.11 -20.02
N GLN A 249 3.68 4.16 -19.28
CA GLN A 249 3.27 2.75 -19.29
C GLN A 249 1.79 2.58 -18.93
N SER A 250 1.32 3.30 -17.91
CA SER A 250 -0.08 3.26 -17.48
C SER A 250 -1.02 3.87 -18.52
N ALA A 251 -0.62 4.98 -19.15
CA ALA A 251 -1.37 5.59 -20.25
C ALA A 251 -1.53 4.63 -21.44
N VAL A 252 -0.44 3.99 -21.89
CA VAL A 252 -0.48 3.01 -22.99
C VAL A 252 -1.31 1.78 -22.62
N ARG A 253 -1.07 1.18 -21.45
CA ARG A 253 -1.80 -0.01 -20.98
C ARG A 253 -3.30 0.27 -20.81
N GLY A 254 -3.63 1.42 -20.22
CA GLY A 254 -5.01 1.87 -20.04
C GLY A 254 -5.72 2.20 -21.35
N GLY A 255 -5.05 2.91 -22.26
CA GLY A 255 -5.56 3.25 -23.59
C GLY A 255 -5.89 2.01 -24.44
N LEU A 256 -5.01 1.00 -24.45
CA LEU A 256 -5.25 -0.28 -25.13
C LEU A 256 -6.34 -1.13 -24.45
N MET A 257 -6.47 -1.07 -23.13
CA MET A 257 -7.61 -1.70 -22.43
C MET A 257 -8.94 -1.01 -22.74
N PHE A 258 -8.93 0.32 -22.85
CA PHE A 258 -10.09 1.12 -23.24
C PHE A 258 -10.53 0.83 -24.68
N SER A 259 -9.62 0.88 -25.65
CA SER A 259 -9.95 0.63 -27.05
C SER A 259 -10.48 -0.78 -27.28
N ARG A 260 -9.80 -1.81 -26.75
CA ARG A 260 -10.22 -3.21 -26.89
C ARG A 260 -11.56 -3.49 -26.21
N GLY A 261 -11.76 -2.98 -24.99
CA GLY A 261 -13.04 -3.12 -24.29
C GLY A 261 -14.21 -2.45 -25.02
N LEU A 262 -13.98 -1.24 -25.55
CA LEU A 262 -14.98 -0.49 -26.31
C LEU A 262 -15.32 -1.19 -27.64
N LEU A 263 -14.32 -1.60 -28.41
CA LEU A 263 -14.52 -2.28 -29.70
C LEU A 263 -15.15 -3.66 -29.54
N ALA A 264 -14.75 -4.43 -28.51
CA ALA A 264 -15.39 -5.70 -28.18
C ALA A 264 -16.86 -5.51 -27.73
N HIS A 265 -17.21 -4.40 -27.09
CA HIS A 265 -18.61 -4.07 -26.79
C HIS A 265 -19.39 -3.68 -28.06
N LEU A 266 -18.82 -2.82 -28.92
CA LEU A 266 -19.45 -2.41 -30.19
C LEU A 266 -19.71 -3.60 -31.12
N ASN A 267 -18.75 -4.51 -31.28
CA ASN A 267 -18.91 -5.74 -32.05
C ASN A 267 -20.01 -6.64 -31.45
N ALA A 268 -20.03 -6.81 -30.12
CA ALA A 268 -21.08 -7.57 -29.42
C ALA A 268 -22.50 -6.97 -29.57
N THR A 269 -22.62 -5.66 -29.80
CA THR A 269 -23.91 -4.98 -30.10
C THR A 269 -24.30 -5.01 -31.58
N GLY A 270 -23.53 -5.70 -32.44
CA GLY A 270 -23.83 -5.87 -33.87
C GLY A 270 -23.28 -4.77 -34.78
N HIS A 271 -22.58 -3.77 -34.24
CA HIS A 271 -21.89 -2.75 -35.03
C HIS A 271 -20.56 -3.31 -35.57
N LYS A 272 -20.64 -4.20 -36.56
CA LYS A 272 -19.47 -4.88 -37.16
C LYS A 272 -18.59 -3.97 -38.00
N SER A 273 -19.11 -2.83 -38.46
CA SER A 273 -18.33 -1.79 -39.12
C SER A 273 -18.66 -0.41 -38.57
N PHE A 274 -17.61 0.39 -38.40
CA PHE A 274 -17.69 1.81 -38.10
C PHE A 274 -16.85 2.51 -39.16
N PHE A 275 -17.44 3.47 -39.87
CA PHE A 275 -16.79 4.18 -40.98
C PHE A 275 -16.26 3.26 -42.12
N GLY A 276 -16.87 2.10 -42.34
CA GLY A 276 -16.52 1.17 -43.42
C GLY A 276 -15.33 0.22 -43.12
N VAL A 277 -14.81 0.23 -41.90
CA VAL A 277 -13.71 -0.65 -41.46
C VAL A 277 -14.25 -1.70 -40.47
N SER A 278 -13.72 -2.93 -40.51
CA SER A 278 -14.10 -4.01 -39.59
C SER A 278 -13.70 -3.71 -38.14
N LEU A 279 -14.57 -4.03 -37.19
CA LEU A 279 -14.30 -3.97 -35.74
C LEU A 279 -13.72 -5.28 -35.16
N GLU A 280 -13.32 -6.22 -36.00
CA GLU A 280 -12.68 -7.45 -35.54
C GLU A 280 -11.24 -7.17 -35.07
N VAL A 281 -11.06 -7.28 -33.75
CA VAL A 281 -9.81 -7.01 -33.01
C VAL A 281 -8.62 -7.80 -33.57
N ASP A 282 -8.86 -9.00 -34.12
CA ASP A 282 -7.82 -9.88 -34.66
C ASP A 282 -7.44 -9.57 -36.13
N HIS A 283 -8.11 -8.63 -36.79
CA HIS A 283 -7.97 -8.39 -38.24
C HIS A 283 -7.71 -6.93 -38.62
N THR A 284 -7.71 -5.97 -37.69
CA THR A 284 -7.49 -4.55 -38.01
C THR A 284 -6.88 -3.78 -36.84
N TYR A 285 -5.77 -3.08 -37.09
CA TYR A 285 -5.03 -2.21 -36.15
C TYR A 285 -5.80 -1.00 -35.58
N LEU A 286 -7.13 -0.95 -35.70
CA LEU A 286 -7.96 0.15 -35.20
C LEU A 286 -7.97 0.23 -33.67
N ASP A 287 -7.91 -0.92 -32.98
CA ASP A 287 -7.82 -0.96 -31.52
C ASP A 287 -6.48 -0.37 -31.02
N GLU A 288 -5.39 -0.65 -31.73
CA GLU A 288 -4.07 -0.11 -31.45
C GLU A 288 -4.01 1.39 -31.75
N VAL A 289 -4.40 1.83 -32.97
CA VAL A 289 -4.37 3.25 -33.34
C VAL A 289 -5.24 4.10 -32.42
N PHE A 290 -6.46 3.65 -32.11
CA PHE A 290 -7.35 4.35 -31.18
C PHE A 290 -6.80 4.29 -29.73
N GLY A 291 -6.26 3.15 -29.31
CA GLY A 291 -5.67 2.97 -27.99
C GLY A 291 -4.44 3.86 -27.76
N TYR A 292 -3.54 3.98 -28.74
CA TYR A 292 -2.39 4.89 -28.69
C TYR A 292 -2.79 6.36 -28.74
N ALA A 293 -3.83 6.73 -29.52
CA ALA A 293 -4.36 8.10 -29.52
C ALA A 293 -4.94 8.48 -28.15
N VAL A 294 -5.73 7.60 -27.54
CA VAL A 294 -6.26 7.78 -26.17
C VAL A 294 -5.12 7.80 -25.15
N ALA A 295 -4.09 6.95 -25.28
CA ALA A 295 -2.92 6.96 -24.42
C ALA A 295 -2.12 8.26 -24.51
N ALA A 296 -1.94 8.85 -25.69
CA ALA A 296 -1.26 10.12 -25.86
C ALA A 296 -2.02 11.26 -25.16
N ILE A 297 -3.35 11.28 -25.27
CA ILE A 297 -4.22 12.24 -24.57
C ILE A 297 -4.16 12.04 -23.05
N GLY A 298 -4.27 10.79 -22.59
CA GLY A 298 -4.19 10.43 -21.17
C GLY A 298 -2.84 10.78 -20.53
N PHE A 299 -1.74 10.52 -21.23
CA PHE A 299 -0.40 10.92 -20.79
C PHE A 299 -0.22 12.43 -20.76
N TYR A 300 -0.69 13.16 -21.79
CA TYR A 300 -0.65 14.62 -21.78
C TYR A 300 -1.47 15.22 -20.63
N PHE A 301 -2.64 14.62 -20.34
CA PHE A 301 -3.45 14.99 -19.17
C PHE A 301 -2.68 14.75 -17.87
N GLN A 302 -2.15 13.53 -17.65
CA GLN A 302 -1.36 13.20 -16.46
C GLN A 302 -0.17 14.16 -16.28
N TRP A 303 0.56 14.47 -17.36
CA TRP A 303 1.64 15.45 -17.35
C TRP A 303 1.16 16.85 -16.94
N SER A 304 0.06 17.33 -17.53
CA SER A 304 -0.49 18.67 -17.29
C SER A 304 -0.95 18.88 -15.84
N TYR A 305 -1.39 17.82 -15.16
CA TYR A 305 -1.75 17.83 -13.74
C TYR A 305 -0.61 17.36 -12.80
N GLY A 306 0.63 17.25 -13.32
CA GLY A 306 1.81 16.91 -12.51
C GLY A 306 1.78 15.51 -11.89
N PHE A 307 1.10 14.56 -12.55
CA PHE A 307 0.81 13.19 -12.07
C PHE A 307 -0.05 13.12 -10.79
N GLY A 308 -0.61 14.25 -10.35
CA GLY A 308 -1.56 14.31 -9.25
C GLY A 308 -3.02 14.19 -9.70
N MET A 309 -3.89 13.86 -8.75
CA MET A 309 -5.34 13.80 -8.96
C MET A 309 -5.97 15.20 -8.87
N PRO A 310 -6.67 15.70 -9.91
CA PRO A 310 -7.35 16.97 -9.84
C PRO A 310 -8.54 16.93 -8.88
N PHE A 311 -8.80 18.03 -8.18
CA PHE A 311 -10.01 18.19 -7.38
C PHE A 311 -11.27 18.11 -8.27
N PRO A 312 -12.35 17.40 -7.87
CA PRO A 312 -12.59 16.74 -6.58
C PRO A 312 -12.21 15.25 -6.53
N LEU A 313 -11.60 14.68 -7.58
CA LEU A 313 -11.34 13.23 -7.66
C LEU A 313 -10.38 12.74 -6.57
N ASN A 314 -9.48 13.59 -6.05
CA ASN A 314 -8.61 13.24 -4.93
C ASN A 314 -9.38 12.91 -3.65
N ILE A 315 -10.57 13.47 -3.42
CA ILE A 315 -11.41 13.08 -2.27
C ILE A 315 -11.94 11.67 -2.48
N ILE A 316 -12.44 11.35 -3.68
CA ILE A 316 -13.03 10.04 -3.97
C ILE A 316 -11.98 8.93 -3.91
N MET A 317 -10.74 9.20 -4.34
CA MET A 317 -9.65 8.22 -4.37
C MET A 317 -8.67 8.33 -3.19
N PHE A 318 -8.96 9.16 -2.18
CA PHE A 318 -8.15 9.27 -0.96
C PHE A 318 -7.82 7.91 -0.29
N PRO A 319 -8.68 6.87 -0.30
CA PRO A 319 -8.32 5.54 0.18
C PRO A 319 -7.19 4.88 -0.64
N PHE A 320 -7.15 5.11 -1.95
CA PHE A 320 -6.06 4.66 -2.81
C PHE A 320 -4.79 5.50 -2.63
N ASP A 321 -4.91 6.80 -2.35
CA ASP A 321 -3.76 7.65 -2.01
C ASP A 321 -3.07 7.17 -0.72
N ILE A 322 -3.85 6.72 0.29
CA ILE A 322 -3.32 6.09 1.51
C ILE A 322 -2.57 4.78 1.17
N ILE A 323 -3.11 3.94 0.29
CA ILE A 323 -2.48 2.68 -0.12
C ILE A 323 -1.17 2.95 -0.87
N GLU A 324 -1.18 3.88 -1.83
CA GLU A 324 0.02 4.30 -2.57
C GLU A 324 1.10 4.85 -1.63
N TRP A 325 0.72 5.72 -0.68
CA TRP A 325 1.62 6.25 0.33
C TRP A 325 2.19 5.15 1.23
N TYR A 326 1.34 4.23 1.70
CA TYR A 326 1.77 3.11 2.55
C TYR A 326 2.73 2.16 1.82
N ILE A 327 2.47 1.84 0.55
CA ILE A 327 3.37 1.00 -0.25
C ILE A 327 4.72 1.69 -0.42
N ARG A 328 4.75 2.97 -0.84
CA ARG A 328 5.99 3.74 -0.97
C ARG A 328 6.76 3.81 0.36
N TRP A 329 6.06 4.03 1.47
CA TRP A 329 6.65 4.05 2.81
C TRP A 329 7.24 2.69 3.20
N SER A 330 6.49 1.60 3.11
CA SER A 330 6.89 0.21 3.44
C SER A 330 8.14 -0.27 2.69
N ILE A 331 8.34 0.26 1.48
CA ILE A 331 9.54 0.02 0.68
C ILE A 331 10.70 0.83 1.26
N SER A 332 10.54 2.15 1.40
CA SER A 332 11.60 3.05 1.88
C SER A 332 12.09 2.78 3.32
N SER A 333 11.20 2.33 4.20
CA SER A 333 11.52 2.04 5.62
C SER A 333 12.23 0.69 5.79
N GLY A 334 12.10 -0.24 4.84
CA GLY A 334 12.82 -1.51 4.85
C GLY A 334 14.33 -1.38 4.61
N ASP A 335 14.72 -0.40 3.80
CA ASP A 335 16.13 -0.16 3.49
C ASP A 335 16.88 0.50 4.67
N THR A 336 16.17 1.24 5.54
CA THR A 336 16.79 1.87 6.71
C THR A 336 17.27 0.86 7.75
N SER A 337 16.59 -0.29 7.87
CA SER A 337 17.01 -1.40 8.74
C SER A 337 18.19 -2.22 8.17
N ALA A 338 18.64 -1.96 6.95
CA ALA A 338 19.82 -2.57 6.33
C ALA A 338 21.03 -1.62 6.26
N ALA A 339 20.89 -0.39 6.77
CA ALA A 339 21.88 0.68 6.68
C ALA A 339 22.37 1.18 8.07
N ILE A 340 22.15 0.39 9.13
CA ILE A 340 22.65 0.57 10.49
C ILE A 340 23.40 -0.70 10.91
#